data_AF-A0ABD0X5Q2-F1
#
_entry.id   AF-A0ABD0X5Q2-F1
#
_cell.length_a   1.000
_cell.length_b   1.000
_cell.length_c   1.000
_cell.angle_alpha   90.00
_cell.angle_beta   90.00
_cell.angle_gamma   90.00
#
_symmetry.space_group_name_H-M   'P 1'
#
loop_
_entity.id
_entity.type
_entity.pdbx_description
1 polymer ?
#
loop_
_entity_poly.entity_id
_entity_poly.type
_entity_poly.pdbx_seq_one_letter_code
_entity_poly.pdbx_strand_id
1 'polypeptide(L)'
;MMFKDVRKLHKQIQRCYAVNRRAVHPVQFYLTSLGGQLKQNMDKTDEGWVNWKEITVKTEAYHEVMPKEELVYLTSDSPNVLTELDESKAYVIGGLVDHNHHKGITFERAKEFGINHAQLPLNSFVKMNSRKVLAVNHVFEIMLKYLEKKDWQEAFFSVLPLRKGATPLGQEGTASDDKDGEDEENSDGDSEVPETAAQNTKTHEQQEKERGEPDALQSEEAHRVQTGAQMKPYSALS
;
A
#
# COMPACT_ATOMS: atom_id res chain seq x y z
N MET A 1 -1.13 -12.41 9.20
CA MET A 1 -2.03 -12.09 8.06
C MET A 1 -1.85 -13.18 7.01
N MET A 2 -2.91 -13.61 6.33
CA MET A 2 -2.76 -14.49 5.17
C MET A 2 -2.14 -13.73 4.00
N PHE A 3 -1.51 -14.43 3.05
CA PHE A 3 -0.87 -13.77 1.90
C PHE A 3 -1.84 -12.92 1.07
N LYS A 4 -3.12 -13.33 0.97
CA LYS A 4 -4.18 -12.52 0.34
C LYS A 4 -4.41 -11.17 1.02
N ASP A 5 -4.22 -11.08 2.33
CA ASP A 5 -4.38 -9.86 3.10
C ASP A 5 -3.11 -9.00 3.04
N VAL A 6 -1.94 -9.63 2.95
CA VAL A 6 -0.66 -8.94 2.66
C VAL A 6 -0.72 -8.20 1.33
N ARG A 7 -1.25 -8.82 0.27
CA ARG A 7 -1.46 -8.16 -1.03
C ARG A 7 -2.41 -6.96 -0.93
N LYS A 8 -3.47 -7.06 -0.12
CA LYS A 8 -4.37 -5.93 0.15
C LYS A 8 -3.66 -4.81 0.89
N LEU A 9 -2.87 -5.13 1.91
CA LEU A 9 -2.07 -4.15 2.65
C LEU A 9 -1.07 -3.45 1.72
N HIS A 10 -0.40 -4.18 0.83
CA HIS A 10 0.50 -3.59 -0.17
C HIS A 10 -0.23 -2.55 -1.04
N LYS A 11 -1.39 -2.90 -1.62
CA LYS A 11 -2.21 -1.96 -2.40
C LYS A 11 -2.62 -0.73 -1.59
N GLN A 12 -2.95 -0.89 -0.30
CA GLN A 12 -3.28 0.23 0.58
C GLN A 12 -2.08 1.14 0.84
N ILE A 13 -0.87 0.59 1.03
CA ILE A 13 0.37 1.38 1.18
C ILE A 13 0.68 2.15 -0.11
N GLN A 14 0.56 1.51 -1.28
CA GLN A 14 0.70 2.17 -2.58
C GLN A 14 -0.28 3.33 -2.72
N ARG A 15 -1.54 3.14 -2.30
CA ARG A 15 -2.54 4.21 -2.25
C ARG A 15 -2.10 5.35 -1.33
N CYS A 16 -1.68 5.08 -0.10
CA CYS A 16 -1.17 6.09 0.84
C CYS A 16 -0.04 6.92 0.24
N TYR A 17 0.95 6.25 -0.36
CA TYR A 17 2.06 6.93 -1.02
C TYR A 17 1.57 7.83 -2.17
N ALA A 18 0.75 7.27 -3.06
CA ALA A 18 0.23 7.98 -4.22
C ALA A 18 -0.62 9.22 -3.85
N VAL A 19 -1.42 9.16 -2.79
CA VAL A 19 -2.21 10.33 -2.33
C VAL A 19 -1.33 11.34 -1.60
N ASN A 20 -0.34 10.91 -0.81
CA ASN A 20 0.57 11.83 -0.13
C ASN A 20 1.37 12.69 -1.11
N ARG A 21 1.87 12.06 -2.19
CA ARG A 21 2.60 12.73 -3.29
C ARG A 21 1.81 13.85 -3.97
N ARG A 22 0.47 13.85 -3.85
CA ARG A 22 -0.44 14.81 -4.47
C ARG A 22 -1.21 15.65 -3.45
N ALA A 23 -0.92 15.49 -2.16
CA ALA A 23 -1.61 16.19 -1.10
C ALA A 23 -1.26 17.68 -1.11
N VAL A 24 -2.22 18.53 -0.70
CA VAL A 24 -1.97 19.96 -0.49
C VAL A 24 -0.94 20.17 0.62
N HIS A 25 -1.02 19.35 1.67
CA HIS A 25 -0.06 19.29 2.77
C HIS A 25 0.49 17.85 2.88
N PRO A 26 1.52 17.48 2.09
CA PRO A 26 2.16 16.18 2.20
C PRO A 26 2.78 16.00 3.58
N VAL A 27 2.59 14.82 4.18
CA VAL A 27 3.18 14.47 5.47
C VAL A 27 4.51 13.74 5.29
N GLN A 28 5.35 13.77 6.32
CA GLN A 28 6.52 12.90 6.40
C GLN A 28 6.04 11.45 6.58
N PHE A 29 6.10 10.66 5.50
CA PHE A 29 5.53 9.32 5.48
C PHE A 29 6.57 8.27 5.88
N TYR A 30 6.27 7.49 6.92
CA TYR A 30 7.11 6.38 7.39
C TYR A 30 6.46 5.02 7.14
N LEU A 31 7.26 4.07 6.68
CA LEU A 31 6.94 2.64 6.64
C LEU A 31 7.95 1.88 7.48
N THR A 32 7.59 1.64 8.75
CA THR A 32 8.46 0.98 9.74
C THR A 32 8.17 -0.52 9.83
N SER A 33 9.10 -1.28 10.42
CA SER A 33 9.02 -2.74 10.52
C SER A 33 8.83 -3.44 9.17
N LEU A 34 9.34 -2.87 8.08
CA LEU A 34 9.22 -3.49 6.76
C LEU A 34 10.08 -4.76 6.71
N GLY A 35 9.42 -5.89 6.51
CA GLY A 35 10.07 -7.19 6.38
C GLY A 35 9.08 -8.28 5.97
N GLY A 36 9.52 -9.54 6.10
CA GLY A 36 8.69 -10.72 5.91
C GLY A 36 7.93 -10.74 4.57
N GLN A 37 6.68 -11.22 4.62
CA GLN A 37 5.85 -11.41 3.43
C GLN A 37 5.49 -10.08 2.72
N LEU A 38 5.40 -8.97 3.46
CA LEU A 38 5.10 -7.67 2.86
C LEU A 38 6.26 -7.21 1.98
N LYS A 39 7.48 -7.22 2.51
CA LYS A 39 8.67 -6.84 1.74
C LYS A 39 8.85 -7.75 0.52
N GLN A 40 8.73 -9.07 0.70
CA GLN A 40 8.82 -10.03 -0.42
C GLN A 40 7.77 -9.75 -1.51
N ASN A 41 6.55 -9.37 -1.11
CA ASN A 41 5.51 -9.02 -2.06
C ASN A 41 5.83 -7.69 -2.79
N MET A 42 6.32 -6.67 -2.07
CA MET A 42 6.75 -5.41 -2.65
C MET A 42 7.89 -5.61 -3.65
N ASP A 43 8.95 -6.33 -3.26
CA ASP A 43 10.09 -6.66 -4.11
C ASP A 43 9.66 -7.36 -5.41
N LYS A 44 8.62 -8.21 -5.35
CA LYS A 44 8.14 -8.96 -6.52
C LYS A 44 7.18 -8.19 -7.43
N THR A 45 6.34 -7.33 -6.85
CA THR A 45 5.19 -6.73 -7.57
C THR A 45 5.34 -5.24 -7.85
N ASP A 46 6.31 -4.58 -7.21
CA ASP A 46 6.58 -3.17 -7.37
C ASP A 46 8.08 -2.91 -7.15
N GLU A 47 8.94 -3.47 -7.99
CA GLU A 47 10.40 -3.31 -7.87
C GLU A 47 10.84 -1.83 -7.76
N GLY A 48 10.02 -0.90 -8.26
CA GLY A 48 10.22 0.54 -8.14
C GLY A 48 9.98 1.12 -6.75
N TRP A 49 9.48 0.36 -5.77
CA TRP A 49 9.21 0.82 -4.41
C TRP A 49 10.46 1.42 -3.74
N VAL A 50 11.64 0.88 -4.07
CA VAL A 50 12.94 1.38 -3.57
C VAL A 50 13.27 2.79 -4.05
N ASN A 51 12.64 3.25 -5.14
CA ASN A 51 12.84 4.56 -5.74
C ASN A 51 11.75 5.57 -5.35
N TRP A 52 10.84 5.19 -4.44
CA TRP A 52 9.82 6.10 -3.94
C TRP A 52 10.49 7.29 -3.22
N LYS A 53 10.04 8.50 -3.55
CA LYS A 53 10.60 9.76 -3.04
C LYS A 53 9.76 10.28 -1.90
N GLU A 54 10.41 10.87 -0.89
CA GLU A 54 9.75 11.48 0.27
C GLU A 54 8.94 10.47 1.10
N ILE A 55 9.44 9.24 1.18
CA ILE A 55 9.02 8.21 2.12
C ILE A 55 10.25 7.68 2.86
N THR A 56 10.12 7.46 4.16
CA THR A 56 11.16 6.84 4.99
C THR A 56 10.78 5.40 5.29
N VAL A 57 11.52 4.45 4.71
CA VAL A 57 11.31 3.02 4.94
C VAL A 57 12.34 2.50 5.95
N LYS A 58 11.88 1.80 6.99
CA LYS A 58 12.70 1.27 8.09
C LYS A 58 12.36 -0.18 8.38
N THR A 59 13.37 -0.96 8.72
CA THR A 59 13.21 -2.35 9.21
C THR A 59 12.91 -2.39 10.71
N GLU A 60 13.33 -1.34 11.41
CA GLU A 60 13.16 -1.06 12.83
C GLU A 60 11.72 -0.69 13.14
N ALA A 61 11.30 -0.90 14.39
CA ALA A 61 9.94 -0.57 14.82
C ALA A 61 9.74 0.93 15.03
N TYR A 62 8.49 1.40 14.90
CA TYR A 62 8.16 2.83 15.05
C TYR A 62 8.61 3.42 16.39
N HIS A 63 8.60 2.64 17.48
CA HIS A 63 9.01 3.07 18.82
C HIS A 63 10.53 3.04 19.04
N GLU A 64 11.29 2.50 18.07
CA GLU A 64 12.76 2.51 18.06
C GLU A 64 13.31 3.70 17.26
N VAL A 65 12.50 4.25 16.34
CA VAL A 65 12.92 5.31 15.41
C VAL A 65 12.31 6.68 15.69
N MET A 66 11.33 6.77 16.61
CA MET A 66 10.68 8.01 17.02
C MET A 66 10.67 8.16 18.54
N PRO A 67 10.77 9.40 19.06
CA PRO A 67 10.61 9.68 20.49
C PRO A 67 9.25 9.21 21.00
N LYS A 68 9.24 8.57 22.16
CA LYS A 68 8.04 7.98 22.77
C LYS A 68 6.93 9.03 22.97
N GLU A 69 7.32 10.23 23.37
CA GLU A 69 6.44 11.35 23.73
C GLU A 69 5.76 11.97 22.51
N GLU A 70 6.33 11.78 21.32
CA GLU A 70 5.79 12.27 20.05
C GLU A 70 4.82 11.26 19.41
N LEU A 71 4.85 9.99 19.82
CA LEU A 71 4.03 8.94 19.23
C LEU A 71 2.58 8.98 19.71
N VAL A 72 1.65 8.90 18.76
CA VAL A 72 0.22 8.70 18.98
C VAL A 72 -0.28 7.55 18.12
N TYR A 73 -0.65 6.42 18.72
CA TYR A 73 -1.20 5.28 18.01
C TYR A 73 -2.70 5.47 17.71
N LEU A 74 -3.05 5.47 16.42
CA LEU A 74 -4.45 5.55 15.99
C LEU A 74 -5.11 4.17 16.06
N THR A 75 -6.14 4.05 16.90
CA THR A 75 -6.87 2.80 17.11
C THR A 75 -8.33 3.08 17.45
N SER A 76 -9.25 2.31 16.85
CA SER A 76 -10.69 2.44 17.08
C SER A 76 -11.13 2.08 18.51
N ASP A 77 -10.30 1.32 19.23
CA ASP A 77 -10.62 0.84 20.58
C ASP A 77 -10.15 1.81 21.68
N SER A 78 -9.44 2.89 21.33
CA SER A 78 -8.97 3.89 22.29
C SER A 78 -10.15 4.68 22.88
N PRO A 79 -10.21 4.89 24.21
CA PRO A 79 -11.22 5.76 24.82
C PRO A 79 -10.98 7.25 24.51
N ASN A 80 -9.73 7.63 24.18
CA ASN A 80 -9.38 9.00 23.85
C ASN A 80 -9.81 9.32 22.42
N VAL A 81 -10.50 10.45 22.23
CA VAL A 81 -10.94 10.92 20.91
C VAL A 81 -9.98 12.00 20.42
N LEU A 82 -9.49 11.84 19.19
CA LEU A 82 -8.63 12.83 18.54
C LEU A 82 -9.47 14.03 18.08
N THR A 83 -9.18 15.22 18.62
CA THR A 83 -9.90 16.44 18.27
C THR A 83 -9.20 17.24 17.19
N GLU A 84 -7.87 17.24 17.18
CA GLU A 84 -7.04 17.97 16.22
C GLU A 84 -5.75 17.19 15.93
N LEU A 85 -5.09 17.53 14.83
CA LEU A 85 -3.76 17.03 14.50
C LEU A 85 -2.70 18.02 14.98
N ASP A 86 -1.90 17.58 15.94
CA ASP A 86 -0.69 18.26 16.38
C ASP A 86 0.45 17.92 15.41
N GLU A 87 0.91 18.93 14.68
CA GLU A 87 1.94 18.80 13.65
C GLU A 87 3.32 18.43 14.24
N SER A 88 3.49 18.49 15.57
CA SER A 88 4.69 18.01 16.26
C SER A 88 4.63 16.52 16.63
N LYS A 89 3.56 15.79 16.29
CA LYS A 89 3.37 14.38 16.67
C LYS A 89 3.54 13.42 15.49
N ALA A 90 3.93 12.20 15.82
CA ALA A 90 4.01 11.06 14.91
C ALA A 90 2.78 10.14 15.10
N TYR A 91 1.85 10.19 14.14
CA TYR A 91 0.64 9.36 14.16
C TYR A 91 0.89 7.98 13.56
N VAL A 92 0.69 6.92 14.35
CA VAL A 92 0.91 5.53 13.93
C VAL A 92 -0.40 4.89 13.48
N ILE A 93 -0.42 4.35 12.26
CA ILE A 93 -1.53 3.53 11.73
C ILE A 93 -1.08 2.07 11.71
N GLY A 94 -1.89 1.17 12.25
CA GLY A 94 -1.60 -0.26 12.21
C GLY A 94 -1.57 -0.80 10.78
N GLY A 95 -0.40 -1.25 10.32
CA GLY A 95 -0.22 -1.91 9.02
C GLY A 95 -0.78 -3.32 9.00
N LEU A 96 -2.10 -3.46 9.20
CA LEU A 96 -2.79 -4.74 9.29
C LEU A 96 -4.09 -4.75 8.48
N VAL A 97 -4.37 -5.89 7.84
CA VAL A 97 -5.65 -6.21 7.22
C VAL A 97 -6.10 -7.53 7.86
N ASP A 98 -6.97 -7.42 8.85
CA ASP A 98 -7.40 -8.55 9.68
C ASP A 98 -8.90 -8.80 9.65
N HIS A 99 -9.68 -8.01 8.89
CA HIS A 99 -11.15 -8.05 8.87
C HIS A 99 -11.77 -7.83 10.27
N ASN A 100 -11.05 -7.13 11.15
CA ASN A 100 -11.37 -6.91 12.55
C ASN A 100 -11.57 -8.21 13.35
N HIS A 101 -10.78 -9.25 13.06
CA HIS A 101 -10.73 -10.47 13.87
C HIS A 101 -9.98 -10.23 15.18
N HIS A 102 -8.98 -9.35 15.21
CA HIS A 102 -8.14 -9.11 16.39
C HIS A 102 -8.49 -7.78 17.05
N LYS A 103 -9.69 -7.72 17.67
CA LYS A 103 -10.16 -6.52 18.38
C LYS A 103 -9.17 -6.09 19.47
N GLY A 104 -8.88 -4.80 19.57
CA GLY A 104 -8.02 -4.24 20.60
C GLY A 104 -6.51 -4.48 20.42
N ILE A 105 -6.06 -5.21 19.39
CA ILE A 105 -4.63 -5.58 19.28
C ILE A 105 -3.71 -4.37 19.20
N THR A 106 -4.11 -3.33 18.47
CA THR A 106 -3.32 -2.09 18.33
C THR A 106 -3.39 -1.22 19.58
N PHE A 107 -4.53 -1.23 20.26
CA PHE A 107 -4.73 -0.52 21.53
C PHE A 107 -3.91 -1.13 22.66
N GLU A 108 -3.94 -2.45 22.81
CA GLU A 108 -3.12 -3.14 23.81
C GLU A 108 -1.63 -2.97 23.52
N ARG A 109 -1.22 -2.99 22.25
CA ARG A 109 0.17 -2.70 21.86
C ARG A 109 0.60 -1.28 22.22
N ALA A 110 -0.26 -0.29 22.01
CA ALA A 110 0.04 1.10 22.40
C ALA A 110 0.21 1.23 23.92
N LYS A 111 -0.65 0.55 24.70
CA LYS A 111 -0.54 0.49 26.17
C LYS A 111 0.73 -0.21 26.63
N GLU A 112 1.10 -1.32 26.00
CA GLU A 112 2.31 -2.09 26.31
C GLU A 112 3.58 -1.23 26.17
N PHE A 113 3.68 -0.45 25.09
CA PHE A 113 4.79 0.50 24.91
C PHE A 113 4.62 1.81 25.70
N GLY A 114 3.46 2.01 26.33
CA GLY A 114 3.11 3.22 27.08
C GLY A 114 3.13 4.48 26.22
N ILE A 115 2.78 4.38 24.93
CA ILE A 115 2.67 5.52 24.01
C ILE A 115 1.24 6.06 24.02
N ASN A 116 1.07 7.33 23.63
CA ASN A 116 -0.26 7.91 23.51
C ASN A 116 -1.07 7.16 22.45
N HIS A 117 -2.39 7.15 22.60
CA HIS A 117 -3.31 6.53 21.65
C HIS A 117 -4.61 7.33 21.56
N ALA A 118 -5.24 7.31 20.38
CA ALA A 118 -6.50 8.00 20.13
C ALA A 118 -7.32 7.29 19.04
N GLN A 119 -8.65 7.41 19.09
CA GLN A 119 -9.55 7.06 18.00
C GLN A 119 -9.88 8.32 17.18
N LEU A 120 -10.17 8.15 15.89
CA LEU A 120 -10.73 9.24 15.08
C LEU A 120 -12.14 9.61 15.60
N PRO A 121 -12.58 10.88 15.49
CA PRO A 121 -13.86 11.35 16.02
C PRO A 121 -15.08 10.91 15.19
N LEU A 122 -15.09 9.68 14.66
CA LEU A 122 -16.14 9.15 13.79
C LEU A 122 -17.54 9.19 14.43
N ASN A 123 -17.62 8.95 15.75
CA ASN A 123 -18.89 8.92 16.48
C ASN A 123 -19.63 10.26 16.46
N SER A 124 -18.89 11.36 16.30
CA SER A 124 -19.44 12.71 16.33
C SER A 124 -20.01 13.16 15.00
N PHE A 125 -19.68 12.48 13.90
CA PHE A 125 -20.00 12.96 12.55
C PHE A 125 -20.60 11.89 11.63
N VAL A 126 -20.43 10.61 11.95
CA VAL A 126 -20.77 9.51 11.06
C VAL A 126 -21.67 8.51 11.77
N LYS A 127 -22.95 8.47 11.38
CA LYS A 127 -23.81 7.32 11.68
C LYS A 127 -23.42 6.20 10.74
N MET A 128 -22.99 5.04 11.27
CA MET A 128 -22.73 3.85 10.45
C MET A 128 -23.42 2.67 11.10
N ASN A 129 -24.20 1.92 10.31
CA ASN A 129 -24.73 0.61 10.70
C ASN A 129 -23.63 -0.47 10.66
N SER A 130 -22.46 -0.13 10.11
CA SER A 130 -21.29 -1.00 9.99
C SER A 130 -20.25 -0.74 11.08
N ARG A 131 -19.28 -1.66 11.20
CA ARG A 131 -18.17 -1.58 12.16
C ARG A 131 -17.32 -0.34 11.89
N LYS A 132 -16.96 0.39 12.95
CA LYS A 132 -16.17 1.63 12.92
C LYS A 132 -14.65 1.40 12.79
N VAL A 133 -14.27 0.35 12.05
CA VAL A 133 -12.87 0.03 11.75
C VAL A 133 -12.63 0.35 10.28
N LEU A 134 -11.68 1.26 10.03
CA LEU A 134 -11.35 1.73 8.70
C LEU A 134 -10.11 1.02 8.16
N ALA A 135 -10.01 0.94 6.83
CA ALA A 135 -8.81 0.46 6.14
C ALA A 135 -7.64 1.44 6.34
N VAL A 136 -6.40 0.95 6.20
CA VAL A 136 -5.19 1.74 6.40
C VAL A 136 -5.19 2.99 5.52
N ASN A 137 -5.51 2.83 4.23
CA ASN A 137 -5.54 3.95 3.31
C ASN A 137 -6.64 4.96 3.63
N HIS A 138 -7.81 4.52 4.12
CA HIS A 138 -8.86 5.45 4.50
C HIS A 138 -8.46 6.31 5.70
N VAL A 139 -7.84 5.72 6.73
CA VAL A 139 -7.33 6.50 7.88
C VAL A 139 -6.30 7.52 7.39
N PHE A 140 -5.36 7.11 6.54
CA PHE A 140 -4.34 7.99 6.00
C PHE A 140 -4.93 9.13 5.14
N GLU A 141 -5.85 8.81 4.23
CA GLU A 141 -6.53 9.79 3.37
C GLU A 141 -7.36 10.79 4.21
N ILE A 142 -8.04 10.34 5.26
CA ILE A 142 -8.77 11.22 6.19
C ILE A 142 -7.82 12.20 6.88
N MET A 143 -6.66 11.73 7.34
CA MET A 143 -5.68 12.60 8.00
C MET A 143 -5.19 13.70 7.05
N LEU A 144 -4.89 13.36 5.80
CA LEU A 144 -4.51 14.35 4.78
C LEU A 144 -5.64 15.35 4.50
N LYS A 145 -6.88 14.87 4.40
CA LYS A 145 -8.05 15.73 4.16
C LYS A 145 -8.33 16.64 5.34
N TYR A 146 -8.13 16.16 6.56
CA TYR A 146 -8.23 17.00 7.74
C TYR A 146 -7.12 18.07 7.77
N LEU A 147 -5.89 17.76 7.39
CA LEU A 147 -4.84 18.78 7.29
C LEU A 147 -5.19 19.88 6.26
N GLU A 148 -5.84 19.52 5.15
CA GLU A 148 -6.31 20.45 4.11
C GLU A 148 -7.50 21.32 4.56
N LYS A 149 -8.49 20.72 5.24
CA LYS A 149 -9.78 21.36 5.53
C LYS A 149 -9.91 21.87 6.96
N LYS A 150 -9.14 21.30 7.88
CA LYS A 150 -9.27 21.42 9.34
C LYS A 150 -10.70 21.14 9.83
N ASP A 151 -11.42 20.29 9.11
CA ASP A 151 -12.79 19.85 9.41
C ASP A 151 -12.88 18.32 9.29
N TRP A 152 -13.22 17.65 10.40
CA TRP A 152 -13.32 16.19 10.44
C TRP A 152 -14.49 15.66 9.62
N GLN A 153 -15.62 16.37 9.62
CA GLN A 153 -16.79 15.98 8.87
C GLN A 153 -16.46 15.97 7.38
N GLU A 154 -15.97 17.09 6.82
CA GLU A 154 -15.58 17.17 5.41
C GLU A 154 -14.53 16.11 5.05
N ALA A 155 -13.54 15.88 5.95
CA ALA A 155 -12.54 14.84 5.75
C ALA A 155 -13.17 13.44 5.65
N PHE A 156 -14.09 13.07 6.56
CA PHE A 156 -14.78 11.78 6.50
C PHE A 156 -15.62 11.61 5.24
N PHE A 157 -16.43 12.61 4.87
CA PHE A 157 -17.32 12.53 3.70
C PHE A 157 -16.58 12.53 2.36
N SER A 158 -15.36 13.09 2.33
CA SER A 158 -14.51 13.06 1.12
C SER A 158 -13.86 11.70 0.85
N VAL A 159 -13.70 10.86 1.89
CA VAL A 159 -12.96 9.58 1.80
C VAL A 159 -13.87 8.36 1.95
N LEU A 160 -14.85 8.43 2.85
CA LEU A 160 -15.73 7.30 3.11
C LEU A 160 -16.80 7.20 2.01
N PRO A 161 -16.97 6.05 1.35
CA PRO A 161 -18.00 5.90 0.32
C PRO A 161 -19.40 6.08 0.91
N LEU A 162 -20.24 6.86 0.23
CA LEU A 162 -21.62 7.19 0.63
C LEU A 162 -22.47 5.96 1.00
N ARG A 163 -22.19 4.79 0.40
CA ARG A 163 -22.85 3.51 0.68
C ARG A 163 -22.53 2.89 2.05
N LYS A 164 -21.58 3.42 2.84
CA LYS A 164 -21.36 2.99 4.23
C LYS A 164 -22.34 3.60 5.24
N GLY A 165 -23.35 4.33 4.76
CA GLY A 165 -24.40 4.92 5.58
C GLY A 165 -23.95 6.17 6.32
N ALA A 166 -22.76 6.70 6.01
CA ALA A 166 -22.28 7.96 6.54
C ALA A 166 -23.30 9.06 6.19
N THR A 167 -24.05 9.50 7.20
CA THR A 167 -24.93 10.66 7.12
C THR A 167 -24.51 11.66 8.19
N PRO A 168 -24.50 12.97 7.88
CA PRO A 168 -24.24 14.00 8.87
C PRO A 168 -25.21 13.85 10.05
N LEU A 169 -24.69 13.91 11.27
CA LEU A 169 -25.55 14.08 12.45
C LEU A 169 -26.17 15.49 12.37
N GLY A 170 -27.44 15.58 11.95
CA GLY A 170 -28.21 16.84 12.00
C GLY A 170 -28.92 17.30 10.73
N GLN A 171 -28.97 16.54 9.64
CA GLN A 171 -29.88 16.82 8.52
C GLN A 171 -30.97 15.74 8.43
N GLU A 172 -32.15 16.06 8.95
CA GLU A 172 -33.39 15.33 8.61
C GLU A 172 -33.83 15.76 7.20
N GLY A 173 -33.98 14.81 6.28
CA GLY A 173 -34.37 15.09 4.89
C GLY A 173 -34.63 13.84 4.04
N THR A 174 -35.79 13.22 4.28
CA THR A 174 -36.70 12.50 3.34
C THR A 174 -36.21 11.38 2.40
N ALA A 175 -36.93 10.24 2.55
CA ALA A 175 -37.24 9.15 1.59
C ALA A 175 -36.13 8.12 1.29
N SER A 176 -36.38 6.81 1.18
CA SER A 176 -37.59 5.97 1.22
C SER A 176 -37.15 4.51 1.46
N ASP A 177 -38.01 3.71 2.07
CA ASP A 177 -37.90 2.24 2.11
C ASP A 177 -37.76 1.67 0.70
N ASP A 178 -36.82 0.74 0.50
CA ASP A 178 -37.04 -0.45 -0.33
C ASP A 178 -36.04 -1.57 0.03
N LYS A 179 -36.52 -2.79 -0.16
CA LYS A 179 -36.11 -4.05 0.46
C LYS A 179 -34.95 -4.80 -0.22
N ASP A 180 -34.41 -5.72 0.58
CA ASP A 180 -33.87 -7.06 0.29
C ASP A 180 -32.51 -7.23 -0.43
N GLY A 181 -31.63 -7.96 0.28
CA GLY A 181 -30.94 -9.18 -0.19
C GLY A 181 -29.93 -9.08 -1.33
N GLU A 182 -28.65 -9.23 -1.01
CA GLU A 182 -27.80 -10.40 -1.36
C GLU A 182 -26.33 -10.08 -1.08
N ASP A 183 -25.64 -11.02 -0.43
CA ASP A 183 -24.20 -11.02 -0.22
C ASP A 183 -23.50 -11.18 -1.57
N GLU A 184 -22.77 -10.16 -2.02
CA GLU A 184 -21.81 -10.31 -3.12
C GLU A 184 -20.37 -10.06 -2.66
N GLU A 185 -19.58 -11.12 -2.86
CA GLU A 185 -18.14 -11.18 -2.72
C GLU A 185 -17.48 -10.19 -3.70
N ASN A 186 -16.61 -9.31 -3.18
CA ASN A 186 -15.74 -8.51 -4.03
C ASN A 186 -14.67 -9.41 -4.68
N SER A 187 -15.00 -9.95 -5.85
CA SER A 187 -14.06 -10.53 -6.81
C SER A 187 -13.56 -9.42 -7.73
N ASP A 188 -12.41 -8.83 -7.41
CA ASP A 188 -11.68 -8.00 -8.36
C ASP A 188 -11.04 -8.92 -9.42
N GLY A 189 -11.80 -9.14 -10.49
CA GLY A 189 -11.34 -9.77 -11.72
C GLY A 189 -10.37 -8.85 -12.45
N ASP A 190 -9.15 -9.33 -12.57
CA ASP A 190 -8.11 -8.81 -13.44
C ASP A 190 -8.55 -9.00 -14.90
N SER A 191 -8.38 -7.99 -15.74
CA SER A 191 -8.52 -8.14 -17.19
C SER A 191 -7.40 -7.35 -17.86
N GLU A 192 -6.30 -8.07 -18.08
CA GLU A 192 -5.32 -7.75 -19.10
C GLU A 192 -6.03 -7.70 -20.46
N VAL A 193 -5.90 -6.57 -21.15
CA VAL A 193 -6.34 -6.43 -22.54
C VAL A 193 -5.08 -6.40 -23.41
N PRO A 194 -4.87 -7.37 -24.33
CA PRO A 194 -3.86 -7.25 -25.35
C PRO A 194 -4.43 -6.42 -26.51
N GLU A 195 -3.75 -5.32 -26.86
CA GLU A 195 -4.02 -4.58 -28.09
C GLU A 195 -3.68 -5.45 -29.30
N THR A 196 -4.71 -5.83 -30.06
CA THR A 196 -4.57 -6.40 -31.40
C THR A 196 -4.68 -5.28 -32.43
N ALA A 197 -3.64 -5.14 -33.25
CA ALA A 197 -3.60 -4.23 -34.38
C ALA A 197 -4.35 -4.83 -35.60
N ALA A 198 -5.20 -4.05 -36.25
CA ALA A 198 -5.83 -4.39 -37.53
C ALA A 198 -5.73 -3.23 -38.56
N GLN A 199 -4.79 -3.42 -39.48
CA GLN A 199 -4.77 -3.18 -40.94
C GLN A 199 -5.77 -2.24 -41.64
N ASN A 200 -5.24 -1.43 -42.58
CA ASN A 200 -5.56 -1.41 -44.03
C ASN A 200 -4.65 -0.36 -44.74
N THR A 201 -4.11 -0.49 -45.96
CA THR A 201 -4.66 -0.96 -47.25
C THR A 201 -3.57 -1.41 -48.27
N LYS A 202 -3.92 -2.44 -49.07
CA LYS A 202 -3.59 -2.86 -50.48
C LYS A 202 -2.47 -2.10 -51.27
N THR A 203 -1.66 -2.73 -52.15
CA THR A 203 -2.01 -3.49 -53.37
C THR A 203 -0.77 -4.21 -54.00
N HIS A 204 -0.97 -5.43 -54.56
CA HIS A 204 -0.35 -6.10 -55.77
C HIS A 204 1.14 -5.83 -56.16
N GLU A 205 2.05 -6.80 -56.45
CA GLU A 205 2.05 -7.83 -57.51
C GLU A 205 3.25 -8.83 -57.41
N GLN A 206 3.07 -10.08 -57.90
CA GLN A 206 4.00 -11.00 -58.64
C GLN A 206 5.34 -11.46 -57.98
N GLN A 207 5.57 -12.75 -57.65
CA GLN A 207 5.89 -13.99 -58.42
C GLN A 207 7.39 -14.39 -58.40
N GLU A 208 7.65 -15.72 -58.51
CA GLU A 208 8.93 -16.48 -58.59
C GLU A 208 9.55 -16.90 -57.23
N LYS A 209 9.66 -18.17 -56.80
CA LYS A 209 9.93 -19.53 -57.35
C LYS A 209 11.43 -19.81 -57.60
N GLU A 210 12.06 -20.57 -56.68
CA GLU A 210 13.01 -21.70 -56.87
C GLU A 210 13.66 -22.04 -55.50
N ARG A 211 13.48 -23.22 -54.90
CA ARG A 211 14.03 -24.57 -55.18
C ARG A 211 15.52 -24.70 -54.83
N GLY A 212 15.84 -25.47 -53.78
CA GLY A 212 17.20 -26.00 -53.56
C GLY A 212 17.57 -26.28 -52.10
N GLU A 213 17.44 -27.53 -51.67
CA GLU A 213 18.20 -28.20 -50.60
C GLU A 213 18.95 -29.39 -51.27
N PRO A 214 19.92 -30.09 -50.65
CA PRO A 214 20.71 -29.85 -49.42
C PRO A 214 22.23 -30.20 -49.64
N ASP A 215 22.92 -30.59 -48.54
CA ASP A 215 24.28 -31.15 -48.35
C ASP A 215 25.44 -30.17 -48.06
N ALA A 216 26.44 -30.46 -47.22
CA ALA A 216 26.70 -31.39 -46.09
C ALA A 216 28.16 -31.16 -45.65
N LEU A 217 28.48 -31.38 -44.36
CA LEU A 217 29.82 -31.72 -43.79
C LEU A 217 30.89 -30.58 -43.85
N GLN A 218 31.86 -30.40 -42.94
CA GLN A 218 32.53 -31.26 -41.95
C GLN A 218 33.50 -30.41 -41.08
N SER A 219 33.80 -30.87 -39.84
CA SER A 219 35.11 -30.83 -39.11
C SER A 219 35.78 -29.47 -38.80
N GLU A 220 36.68 -29.24 -37.85
CA GLU A 220 37.33 -29.90 -36.68
C GLU A 220 38.05 -28.73 -35.95
N GLU A 221 37.94 -28.60 -34.64
CA GLU A 221 38.95 -28.97 -33.62
C GLU A 221 40.21 -28.08 -33.44
N ALA A 222 40.42 -27.74 -32.15
CA ALA A 222 41.68 -27.81 -31.40
C ALA A 222 42.51 -26.55 -31.06
N HIS A 223 42.82 -26.49 -29.74
CA HIS A 223 44.11 -26.15 -29.12
C HIS A 223 44.55 -24.65 -29.03
N ARG A 224 45.18 -24.11 -27.96
CA ARG A 224 45.79 -24.58 -26.69
C ARG A 224 46.38 -23.35 -25.94
N VAL A 225 46.74 -23.53 -24.65
CA VAL A 225 47.73 -22.77 -23.81
C VAL A 225 47.25 -21.41 -23.24
N GLN A 226 47.01 -21.15 -21.94
CA GLN A 226 47.73 -21.39 -20.67
C GLN A 226 48.86 -20.39 -20.35
N THR A 227 48.60 -19.38 -19.52
CA THR A 227 49.50 -18.77 -18.50
C THR A 227 48.57 -17.94 -17.58
N GLY A 228 48.62 -17.95 -16.24
CA GLY A 228 49.65 -18.34 -15.30
C GLY A 228 50.13 -17.11 -14.53
N ALA A 229 49.49 -16.77 -13.41
CA ALA A 229 50.09 -15.98 -12.33
C ALA A 229 49.22 -16.03 -11.06
N GLN A 230 49.63 -16.88 -10.13
CA GLN A 230 49.05 -17.09 -8.82
C GLN A 230 49.91 -16.32 -7.80
N MET A 231 49.37 -15.27 -7.19
CA MET A 231 50.04 -14.51 -6.12
C MET A 231 49.58 -14.99 -4.74
N LYS A 232 50.54 -15.33 -3.88
CA LYS A 232 50.50 -15.39 -2.41
C LYS A 232 51.95 -15.30 -1.88
N PRO A 233 52.22 -14.99 -0.60
CA PRO A 233 51.37 -14.38 0.43
C PRO A 233 52.03 -13.14 1.08
N TYR A 234 51.22 -12.25 1.67
CA TYR A 234 51.68 -11.31 2.69
C TYR A 234 51.44 -11.93 4.07
N SER A 235 52.51 -12.04 4.88
CA SER A 235 52.44 -12.30 6.30
C SER A 235 53.49 -11.47 7.03
N ALA A 236 53.03 -10.89 8.14
CA ALA A 236 53.78 -10.54 9.35
C ALA A 236 54.35 -9.12 9.52
N LEU A 237 53.70 -8.41 10.45
CA LEU A 237 54.26 -7.72 11.63
C LEU A 237 55.07 -6.43 11.43
N SER A 238 54.46 -5.30 11.79
CA SER A 238 54.71 -4.54 13.04
C SER A 238 53.62 -3.49 13.24
#